data_AF-A0A1V1NQB7-F1
#
_entry.id   AF-A0A1V1NQB7-F1
#
_cell.length_a   1.000
_cell.length_b   1.000
_cell.length_c   1.000
_cell.angle_alpha   90.00
_cell.angle_beta   90.00
_cell.angle_gamma   90.00
#
_symmetry.space_group_name_H-M   'P 1'
#
loop_
_entity.id
_entity.type
_entity.pdbx_description
1 polymer ?
#
loop_
_entity_poly.entity_id
_entity_poly.type
_entity_poly.pdbx_seq_one_letter_code
_entity_poly.pdbx_strand_id
1 'polypeptide(L)'
;MIPRELTAVTQISINQNPAWYIHENGKLNIDKLLDEYIRFYKQHSEMITARKTYTEAAHHLFFMAWLQRIVNSGGIIEREYAAGLKRLDLCVRFSGEYFAFELKLSSKT
;
A
#
# COMPACT_ATOMS: atom_id res chain seq x y z
N MET A 1 -6.03 17.14 3.62
CA MET A 1 -7.05 16.93 2.57
C MET A 1 -6.43 16.01 1.52
N ILE A 2 -7.00 14.84 1.26
CA ILE A 2 -6.51 13.96 0.17
C ILE A 2 -7.02 14.54 -1.16
N PRO A 3 -6.18 14.78 -2.17
CA PRO A 3 -6.62 15.30 -3.46
C PRO A 3 -7.63 14.35 -4.13
N ARG A 4 -8.72 14.90 -4.68
CA ARG A 4 -9.79 14.14 -5.36
C ARG A 4 -9.29 13.27 -6.53
N GLU A 5 -8.13 13.61 -7.10
CA GLU A 5 -7.51 12.80 -8.16
C GLU A 5 -6.81 11.54 -7.64
N LEU A 6 -6.27 11.55 -6.40
CA LEU A 6 -5.82 10.33 -5.74
C LEU A 6 -6.99 9.39 -5.45
N THR A 7 -8.18 9.97 -5.15
CA THR A 7 -9.42 9.22 -4.98
C THR A 7 -9.88 8.58 -6.30
N ALA A 8 -9.75 9.28 -7.43
CA ALA A 8 -10.14 8.74 -8.74
C ALA A 8 -9.27 7.54 -9.15
N VAL A 9 -7.94 7.60 -8.97
CA VAL A 9 -7.04 6.46 -9.29
C VAL A 9 -7.31 5.26 -8.37
N THR A 10 -7.62 5.50 -7.10
CA THR A 10 -8.02 4.43 -6.17
C THR A 10 -9.37 3.81 -6.52
N GLN A 11 -10.30 4.58 -7.10
CA GLN A 11 -11.63 4.07 -7.48
C GLN A 11 -11.63 3.32 -8.82
N ILE A 12 -10.78 3.71 -9.78
CA ILE A 12 -10.77 3.15 -11.14
C ILE A 12 -10.10 1.76 -11.20
N SER A 13 -9.13 1.47 -10.34
CA SER A 13 -8.34 0.23 -10.43
C SER A 13 -8.58 -0.81 -9.33
N ILE A 14 -9.30 -0.47 -8.25
CA ILE A 14 -9.42 -1.32 -7.04
C ILE A 14 -10.82 -1.95 -6.94
N ASN A 15 -11.22 -2.74 -7.94
CA ASN A 15 -12.47 -3.51 -7.93
C ASN A 15 -12.22 -5.02 -7.68
N GLN A 16 -11.19 -5.34 -6.90
CA GLN A 16 -10.82 -6.72 -6.55
C GLN A 16 -11.34 -7.06 -5.16
N ASN A 17 -12.06 -8.18 -5.03
CA ASN A 17 -12.59 -8.65 -3.75
C ASN A 17 -11.41 -8.96 -2.80
N PRO A 18 -11.34 -8.32 -1.61
CA PRO A 18 -10.26 -8.55 -0.66
C PRO A 18 -10.08 -10.02 -0.22
N ALA A 19 -11.14 -10.83 -0.25
CA ALA A 19 -11.08 -12.26 0.04
C ALA A 19 -10.07 -13.01 -0.85
N TRP A 20 -9.73 -12.46 -2.02
CA TRP A 20 -8.76 -13.04 -2.94
C TRP A 20 -7.32 -13.08 -2.40
N TYR A 21 -7.01 -12.28 -1.38
CA TYR A 21 -5.70 -12.25 -0.71
C TYR A 21 -5.67 -13.07 0.59
N ILE A 22 -6.76 -13.73 0.95
CA ILE A 22 -6.85 -14.51 2.19
C ILE A 22 -6.72 -15.98 1.85
N HIS A 23 -5.81 -16.67 2.53
CA HIS A 23 -5.70 -18.12 2.45
C HIS A 23 -6.91 -18.79 3.11
N GLU A 24 -7.16 -20.06 2.79
CA GLU A 24 -8.26 -20.85 3.40
C GLU A 24 -8.17 -20.92 4.93
N ASN A 25 -6.96 -20.79 5.50
CA ASN A 25 -6.72 -20.75 6.94
C ASN A 25 -6.97 -19.36 7.59
N GLY A 26 -7.47 -18.38 6.84
CA GLY A 26 -7.77 -17.02 7.32
C GLY A 26 -6.55 -16.09 7.39
N LYS A 27 -5.36 -16.54 7.01
CA LYS A 27 -4.14 -15.72 6.99
C LYS A 27 -4.02 -14.90 5.71
N LEU A 28 -3.27 -13.80 5.80
CA LEU A 28 -3.00 -12.94 4.66
C LEU A 28 -1.93 -13.57 3.75
N ASN A 29 -2.25 -13.72 2.47
CA ASN A 29 -1.26 -14.04 1.43
C ASN A 29 -0.49 -12.77 1.06
N ILE A 30 0.54 -12.46 1.85
CA ILE A 30 1.31 -11.23 1.69
C ILE A 30 2.12 -11.19 0.39
N ASP A 31 2.65 -12.34 -0.04
CA ASP A 31 3.44 -12.43 -1.27
C ASP A 31 2.59 -12.06 -2.47
N LYS A 32 1.38 -12.64 -2.58
CA LYS A 32 0.42 -12.31 -3.64
C LYS A 32 -0.03 -10.85 -3.58
N LEU A 33 -0.21 -10.30 -2.39
CA LEU A 33 -0.56 -8.88 -2.22
C LEU A 33 0.50 -7.97 -2.83
N LEU A 34 1.77 -8.25 -2.52
CA LEU A 34 2.92 -7.45 -2.97
C LEU A 34 3.19 -7.65 -4.48
N ASP A 35 3.05 -8.87 -5.00
CA ASP A 35 3.21 -9.15 -6.42
C ASP A 35 2.19 -8.37 -7.26
N GLU A 36 0.92 -8.40 -6.85
CA GLU A 36 -0.13 -7.63 -7.51
C GLU A 36 0.08 -6.12 -7.33
N TYR A 37 0.61 -5.67 -6.17
CA TYR A 37 0.99 -4.27 -5.98
C TYR A 37 2.05 -3.84 -6.98
N ILE A 38 3.12 -4.62 -7.14
CA ILE A 38 4.22 -4.30 -8.05
C ILE A 38 3.72 -4.28 -9.49
N ARG A 39 2.85 -5.23 -9.89
CA ARG A 39 2.24 -5.24 -11.22
C ARG A 39 1.42 -3.98 -11.47
N PHE A 40 0.52 -3.65 -10.55
CA PHE A 40 -0.30 -2.45 -10.60
C PHE A 40 0.54 -1.18 -10.63
N TYR A 41 1.53 -1.09 -9.75
CA TYR A 41 2.42 0.05 -9.65
C TYR A 41 3.19 0.28 -10.96
N LYS A 42 3.76 -0.77 -11.57
CA LYS A 42 4.43 -0.66 -12.88
C LYS A 42 3.51 -0.13 -13.98
N GLN A 43 2.25 -0.54 -13.99
CA GLN A 43 1.28 -0.11 -15.00
C GLN A 43 0.81 1.34 -14.84
N HIS A 44 0.80 1.88 -13.62
CA HIS A 44 0.20 3.18 -13.32
C HIS A 44 1.17 4.23 -12.75
N SER A 45 2.43 3.86 -12.51
CA SER A 45 3.45 4.74 -11.88
C SER A 45 3.74 6.02 -12.66
N GLU A 46 3.65 6.01 -14.00
CA GLU A 46 3.88 7.21 -14.82
C GLU A 46 2.83 8.30 -14.56
N MET A 47 1.57 7.92 -14.41
CA MET A 47 0.47 8.84 -14.07
C MET A 47 0.68 9.49 -12.70
N ILE A 48 1.29 8.75 -11.77
CA ILE A 48 1.49 9.14 -10.37
C ILE A 48 2.74 10.01 -10.21
N THR A 49 3.79 9.72 -10.97
CA THR A 49 5.09 10.41 -10.91
C THR A 49 5.17 11.64 -11.83
N ALA A 50 4.22 11.83 -12.74
CA ALA A 50 4.13 13.00 -13.63
C ALA A 50 4.17 14.35 -12.88
N ARG A 51 3.77 14.39 -11.60
CA ARG A 51 3.89 15.57 -10.73
C ARG A 51 5.17 15.47 -9.89
N LYS A 52 6.29 15.96 -10.44
CA LYS A 52 7.64 15.92 -9.84
C LYS A 52 7.76 16.49 -8.42
N THR A 53 6.78 17.25 -7.94
CA THR A 53 6.89 18.06 -6.72
C THR A 53 6.69 17.26 -5.41
N TYR A 54 6.10 16.06 -5.45
CA TYR A 54 5.78 15.28 -4.23
C TYR A 54 5.96 13.77 -4.41
N THR A 55 7.00 13.35 -5.12
CA THR A 55 7.19 11.94 -5.53
C THR A 55 7.15 10.99 -4.34
N GLU A 56 7.98 11.17 -3.31
CA GLU A 56 8.05 10.24 -2.17
C GLU A 56 6.73 10.09 -1.41
N ALA A 57 6.09 11.20 -1.07
CA ALA A 57 4.79 11.19 -0.40
C ALA A 57 3.70 10.54 -1.29
N ALA A 58 3.76 10.71 -2.62
CA ALA A 58 2.85 10.07 -3.55
C ALA A 58 3.01 8.53 -3.56
N HIS A 59 4.25 8.03 -3.58
CA HIS A 59 4.52 6.58 -3.49
C HIS A 59 4.00 5.99 -2.17
N HIS A 60 4.27 6.67 -1.06
CA HIS A 60 3.81 6.25 0.25
C HIS A 60 2.28 6.23 0.34
N LEU A 61 1.62 7.29 -0.13
CA LEU A 61 0.15 7.36 -0.16
C LEU A 61 -0.46 6.26 -1.03
N PHE A 62 0.19 5.93 -2.15
CA PHE A 62 -0.30 4.91 -3.06
C PHE A 62 -0.21 3.50 -2.46
N PHE A 63 0.93 3.15 -1.86
CA PHE A 63 1.08 1.89 -1.15
C PHE A 63 0.11 1.79 0.03
N MET A 64 -0.08 2.89 0.76
CA MET A 64 -1.04 2.90 1.86
C MET A 64 -2.49 2.68 1.37
N ALA A 65 -2.91 3.35 0.29
CA ALA A 65 -4.23 3.13 -0.30
C ALA A 65 -4.40 1.69 -0.79
N TRP A 66 -3.33 1.09 -1.33
CA TRP A 66 -3.31 -0.32 -1.70
C TRP A 66 -3.48 -1.25 -0.49
N LEU A 67 -2.88 -0.94 0.65
CA LEU A 67 -3.05 -1.74 1.87
C LEU A 67 -4.44 -1.54 2.51
N GLN A 68 -5.04 -0.35 2.39
CA GLN A 68 -6.38 -0.07 2.93
C GLN A 68 -7.44 -1.06 2.45
N ARG A 69 -7.37 -1.52 1.20
CA ARG A 69 -8.32 -2.51 0.65
C ARG A 69 -8.28 -3.85 1.40
N ILE A 70 -7.12 -4.23 1.93
CA ILE A 70 -6.88 -5.52 2.58
C ILE A 70 -7.38 -5.45 4.02
N VAL A 71 -7.04 -4.36 4.72
CA VAL A 71 -7.45 -4.19 6.13
C VAL A 71 -8.94 -3.97 6.31
N ASN A 72 -9.63 -3.44 5.29
CA ASN A 72 -11.09 -3.40 5.26
C ASN A 72 -11.75 -4.80 5.35
N SER A 73 -10.96 -5.88 5.29
CA SER A 73 -11.42 -7.28 5.44
C SER A 73 -11.00 -7.94 6.74
N GLY A 74 -10.73 -7.14 7.78
CA GLY A 74 -10.46 -7.64 9.13
C GLY A 74 -9.03 -7.41 9.63
N GLY A 75 -8.26 -6.56 8.94
CA GLY A 75 -6.93 -6.14 9.38
C GLY A 75 -6.90 -4.72 9.94
N ILE A 76 -5.73 -4.30 10.43
CA ILE A 76 -5.47 -2.94 10.92
C ILE A 76 -4.15 -2.47 10.31
N ILE A 77 -4.11 -1.23 9.82
CA ILE A 77 -2.86 -0.55 9.45
C ILE A 77 -2.50 0.39 10.58
N GLU A 78 -1.36 0.15 11.19
CA GLU A 78 -0.74 1.03 12.16
C GLU A 78 0.34 1.84 11.44
N ARG A 79 0.24 3.18 11.51
CA ARG A 79 1.31 4.06 11.02
C ARG A 79 2.22 4.38 12.19
N GLU A 80 3.46 3.93 12.17
CA GLU A 80 4.46 4.34 13.15
C GLU A 80 5.10 5.69 12.78
N TYR A 81 4.29 6.74 12.59
CA TYR A 81 4.86 8.08 12.44
C TYR A 81 5.29 8.70 13.78
N ALA A 82 4.91 8.08 14.92
CA ALA A 82 5.03 8.69 16.25
C ALA A 82 6.13 8.09 17.16
N ALA A 83 6.80 7.00 16.75
CA ALA A 83 7.66 6.24 17.67
C ALA A 83 9.16 6.46 17.48
N GLY A 84 9.63 7.59 16.92
CA GLY A 84 11.07 7.96 16.93
C GLY A 84 12.07 6.96 16.29
N LEU A 85 11.60 5.83 15.75
CA LEU A 85 12.37 4.76 15.15
C LEU A 85 12.34 4.98 13.64
N LYS A 86 13.39 5.64 13.14
CA LYS A 86 13.54 6.21 11.78
C LYS A 86 13.49 5.21 10.59
N ARG A 87 12.79 4.06 10.66
CA ARG A 87 12.88 3.01 9.63
C ARG A 87 11.61 2.20 9.36
N LEU A 88 10.47 2.49 9.98
CA LEU A 88 9.21 1.80 9.69
C LEU A 88 8.13 2.78 9.23
N ASP A 89 7.69 2.64 7.99
CA ASP A 89 6.67 3.53 7.42
C ASP A 89 5.25 3.02 7.72
N LEU A 90 5.04 1.70 7.64
CA LEU A 90 3.73 1.06 7.81
C LEU A 90 3.86 -0.31 8.49
N CYS A 91 2.95 -0.59 9.42
CA CYS A 91 2.75 -1.93 9.99
C CYS A 91 1.32 -2.40 9.68
N VAL A 92 1.18 -3.62 9.17
CA VAL A 92 -0.12 -4.26 8.96
C VAL A 92 -0.27 -5.39 9.95
N ARG A 93 -1.34 -5.33 10.74
CA ARG A 93 -1.77 -6.42 11.61
C ARG A 93 -2.96 -7.14 11.00
N PHE A 94 -2.82 -8.44 10.75
CA PHE A 94 -3.88 -9.24 10.13
C PHE A 94 -3.90 -10.64 10.72
N SER A 95 -5.04 -11.07 11.28
CA SER A 95 -5.21 -12.42 11.86
C SER A 95 -4.07 -12.85 12.83
N GLY A 96 -3.55 -11.92 13.63
CA GLY A 96 -2.45 -12.18 14.58
C GLY A 96 -1.04 -12.12 13.99
N GLU A 97 -0.91 -11.87 12.69
CA GLU A 97 0.37 -11.66 12.00
C GLU A 97 0.69 -10.17 11.86
N TYR A 98 1.98 -9.85 11.86
CA TYR A 98 2.50 -8.49 11.75
C TYR A 98 3.40 -8.39 10.52
N PHE A 99 3.11 -7.45 9.64
CA PHE A 99 3.89 -7.18 8.44
C PHE A 99 4.39 -5.74 8.49
N ALA A 100 5.71 -5.61 8.65
CA ALA A 100 6.42 -4.34 8.72
C ALA A 100 6.94 -3.96 7.33
N PHE A 101 6.64 -2.73 6.88
CA PHE A 101 7.08 -2.20 5.59
C PHE A 101 7.91 -0.94 5.77
N GLU A 102 9.04 -0.91 5.08
CA GLU A 102 9.89 0.26 4.88
C GLU A 102 9.94 0.54 3.37
N LEU A 103 9.50 1.73 2.96
CA LEU A 103 9.51 2.16 1.57
C LEU A 103 10.78 2.97 1.31
N LYS A 104 11.63 2.46 0.41
CA LYS A 104 12.84 3.17 -0.02
C LYS A 104 12.73 3.55 -1.48
N LEU A 105 12.93 4.83 -1.77
CA LEU A 105 13.23 5.27 -3.12
C LEU A 105 14.65 4.85 -3.48
N SER A 106 14.79 3.89 -4.40
CA SER A 106 16.06 3.65 -5.05
C SER A 106 16.11 4.51 -6.31
N SER A 107 16.94 5.56 -6.29
CA SER A 107 17.45 6.16 -7.51
C SER A 107 18.39 5.15 -8.14
N LYS A 108 17.97 4.46 -9.21
CA LYS A 108 18.93 3.84 -10.12
C LYS A 108 19.67 4.99 -10.82
N THR A 109 20.87 5.28 -10.35
CA THR A 109 21.87 6.08 -11.07
C THR A 109 22.46 5.23 -12.19
#